data_AF-A0A6G0YAI8-F1
#
_entry.id   AF-A0A6G0YAI8-F1
#
_cell.length_a   1.000
_cell.length_b   1.000
_cell.length_c   1.000
_cell.angle_alpha   90.00
_cell.angle_beta   90.00
_cell.angle_gamma   90.00
#
_symmetry.space_group_name_H-M   'P 1'
#
loop_
_entity.id
_entity.type
_entity.pdbx_description
1 polymer ?
#
loop_
_entity_poly.entity_id
_entity_poly.type
_entity_poly.pdbx_seq_one_letter_code
_entity_poly.pdbx_strand_id
1 'polypeptide(L)'
;MNPSNTSKNYIKCAYSNCQNKMAQNPNVSYFSLPKDPTNRVKWIENCGITIPDAFHKKSLKVCGEHFDKIMFLNDLHNRLHSHAIPRHFI
;
A
#
# COMPACT_ATOMS: atom_id res chain seq x y z
N MET A 1 15.29 21.64 -11.71
CA MET A 1 14.20 20.72 -11.29
C MET A 1 14.66 20.01 -10.02
N ASN A 2 13.90 20.09 -8.92
CA ASN A 2 14.31 19.52 -7.63
C ASN A 2 14.25 17.98 -7.64
N PRO A 3 15.34 17.27 -7.29
CA PRO A 3 15.42 15.80 -7.35
C PRO A 3 14.58 15.07 -6.29
N SER A 4 13.89 15.78 -5.40
CA SER A 4 13.08 15.20 -4.31
C SER A 4 11.67 14.76 -4.74
N ASN A 5 11.25 15.04 -5.98
CA ASN A 5 9.87 14.86 -6.43
C ASN A 5 9.67 13.75 -7.49
N THR A 6 10.75 13.12 -7.95
CA THR A 6 10.69 12.08 -8.99
C THR A 6 10.12 10.76 -8.47
N SER A 7 10.28 10.42 -7.20
CA SER A 7 9.89 9.11 -6.66
C SER A 7 8.37 8.95 -6.44
N LYS A 8 7.64 10.02 -6.14
CA LYS A 8 6.18 9.95 -5.92
C LYS A 8 5.40 9.70 -7.22
N ASN A 9 5.97 10.11 -8.37
CA ASN A 9 5.34 9.98 -9.68
C ASN A 9 5.19 8.54 -10.18
N TYR A 10 5.93 7.59 -9.62
CA TYR A 10 5.92 6.19 -10.07
C TYR A 10 5.27 5.21 -9.09
N ILE A 11 4.80 5.67 -7.92
CA ILE A 11 4.19 4.77 -6.93
C ILE A 11 2.74 4.47 -7.33
N LYS A 12 2.53 3.29 -7.90
CA LYS A 12 1.21 2.67 -8.13
C LYS A 12 0.85 1.77 -6.94
N CYS A 13 -0.43 1.73 -6.59
CA CYS A 13 -0.95 0.73 -5.67
C CYS A 13 -0.65 -0.69 -6.18
N ALA A 14 -0.12 -1.53 -5.30
CA ALA A 14 0.23 -2.92 -5.58
C ALA A 14 -0.98 -3.87 -5.51
N TYR A 15 -2.11 -3.40 -4.95
CA TYR A 15 -3.34 -4.18 -4.92
C TYR A 15 -3.82 -4.49 -6.34
N SER A 16 -4.13 -5.75 -6.63
CA SER A 16 -4.56 -6.23 -7.94
C SER A 16 -5.75 -5.43 -8.45
N ASN A 17 -5.72 -5.06 -9.73
CA ASN A 17 -6.72 -4.21 -10.39
C ASN A 17 -6.88 -2.78 -9.83
N CYS A 18 -6.13 -2.37 -8.81
CA CYS A 18 -6.18 -1.00 -8.31
C CYS A 18 -5.47 -0.03 -9.28
N GLN A 19 -6.15 1.07 -9.61
CA GLN A 19 -5.64 2.12 -10.50
C GLN A 19 -5.06 3.32 -9.74
N ASN A 20 -5.11 3.31 -8.41
CA ASN A 20 -4.61 4.40 -7.59
C ASN A 20 -3.09 4.57 -7.78
N LYS A 21 -2.71 5.81 -8.14
CA LYS A 21 -1.34 6.27 -8.26
C LYS A 21 -1.15 7.44 -7.32
N MET A 22 -0.05 7.45 -6.56
CA MET A 22 0.22 8.47 -5.54
C MET A 22 0.21 9.89 -6.10
N ALA A 23 0.75 10.08 -7.29
CA ALA A 23 0.74 11.38 -7.97
C ALA A 23 -0.66 11.87 -8.37
N GLN A 24 -1.58 10.95 -8.69
CA GLN A 24 -2.94 11.28 -9.11
C GLN A 24 -3.90 11.38 -7.90
N ASN A 25 -3.55 10.74 -6.79
CA ASN A 25 -4.39 10.64 -5.60
C ASN A 25 -3.56 11.05 -4.36
N PRO A 26 -3.18 12.33 -4.24
CA PRO A 26 -2.30 12.81 -3.17
C PRO A 26 -2.94 12.76 -1.78
N ASN A 27 -4.27 12.72 -1.71
CA ASN A 27 -5.03 12.65 -0.44
C ASN A 27 -5.20 11.21 0.06
N VAL A 28 -4.78 10.21 -0.71
CA VAL A 28 -4.83 8.80 -0.31
C VAL A 28 -3.47 8.41 0.27
N SER A 29 -3.47 7.79 1.45
CA SER A 29 -2.25 7.26 2.06
C SER A 29 -1.79 5.98 1.36
N TYR A 30 -0.47 5.78 1.26
CA TYR A 30 0.13 4.60 0.65
C TYR A 30 1.11 3.92 1.61
N PHE A 31 0.80 2.68 1.97
CA PHE A 31 1.48 1.94 3.01
C PHE A 31 2.42 0.91 2.42
N SER A 32 3.63 0.81 2.97
CA SER A 32 4.51 -0.32 2.67
C SER A 32 3.97 -1.61 3.28
N LEU A 33 4.35 -2.74 2.69
CA LEU A 33 4.14 -4.04 3.30
C LEU A 33 4.66 -4.05 4.75
N PRO A 34 3.94 -4.73 5.67
CA PRO A 34 4.35 -4.80 7.07
C PRO A 34 5.70 -5.49 7.22
N LYS A 35 6.44 -5.09 8.27
CA LYS A 35 7.71 -5.72 8.64
C LYS A 35 7.50 -7.13 9.17
N ASP A 36 6.41 -7.32 9.91
CA ASP A 36 5.98 -8.61 10.43
C ASP A 36 5.71 -9.59 9.27
N PRO A 37 6.37 -10.76 9.24
CA PRO A 37 6.26 -11.70 8.13
C PRO A 37 4.85 -12.29 8.00
N THR A 38 4.15 -12.53 9.11
CA THR A 38 2.81 -13.12 9.12
C THR A 38 1.79 -12.20 8.46
N ASN A 39 1.76 -10.92 8.88
CA ASN A 39 0.89 -9.93 8.25
C ASN A 39 1.32 -9.64 6.81
N ARG A 40 2.62 -9.74 6.50
CA ARG A 40 3.10 -9.54 5.13
C ARG A 40 2.58 -10.60 4.18
N VAL A 41 2.58 -11.87 4.58
CA VAL A 41 1.99 -12.96 3.77
C VAL A 41 0.51 -12.67 3.51
N LYS A 42 -0.26 -12.32 4.54
CA LYS A 42 -1.68 -11.98 4.40
C LYS A 42 -1.91 -10.78 3.47
N TRP A 43 -1.05 -9.76 3.53
CA TRP A 43 -1.12 -8.63 2.59
C TRP A 43 -0.86 -9.08 1.15
N ILE A 44 0.16 -9.91 0.92
CA ILE A 44 0.49 -10.42 -0.42
C ILE A 44 -0.69 -11.20 -1.00
N GLU A 45 -1.27 -12.11 -0.20
CA GLU A 45 -2.44 -12.93 -0.57
C GLU A 45 -3.66 -12.06 -0.84
N ASN A 46 -4.10 -11.25 0.14
CA ASN A 46 -5.31 -10.43 0.02
C ASN A 46 -5.23 -9.40 -1.09
N CYS A 47 -4.04 -8.85 -1.37
CA CYS A 47 -3.85 -7.87 -2.42
C CYS A 47 -3.63 -8.50 -3.80
N GLY A 48 -3.55 -9.84 -3.92
CA GLY A 48 -3.17 -10.50 -5.17
C GLY A 48 -1.81 -10.03 -5.72
N ILE A 49 -0.86 -9.69 -4.83
CA ILE A 49 0.45 -9.18 -5.24
C ILE A 49 1.29 -10.34 -5.75
N THR A 50 1.56 -10.35 -7.06
CA THR A 50 2.64 -11.19 -7.60
C THR A 50 3.94 -10.45 -7.34
N ILE A 51 4.85 -11.04 -6.54
CA ILE A 51 6.18 -10.47 -6.29
C ILE A 51 7.08 -10.88 -7.46
N PRO A 52 7.47 -9.97 -8.37
CA PRO A 52 8.49 -10.29 -9.35
C PRO A 52 9.85 -10.35 -8.64
N ASP A 53 10.68 -11.35 -8.95
CA ASP A 53 12.01 -11.53 -8.35
C ASP A 53 12.90 -10.27 -8.42
N ALA A 54 12.67 -9.39 -9.41
CA ALA A 54 13.44 -8.17 -9.64
C ALA A 54 12.89 -6.90 -8.98
N PHE A 55 11.66 -6.90 -8.44
CA PHE A 55 11.06 -5.69 -7.89
C PHE A 55 11.42 -5.53 -6.40
N HIS A 56 12.13 -4.44 -6.08
CA HIS A 56 12.44 -4.13 -4.69
C HIS A 56 11.16 -4.00 -3.88
N LYS A 57 10.96 -4.88 -2.89
CA LYS A 57 9.86 -4.84 -1.90
C LYS A 57 9.59 -3.43 -1.33
N LYS A 58 10.59 -2.54 -1.36
CA LYS A 58 10.52 -1.12 -0.95
C LYS A 58 9.56 -0.27 -1.81
N SER A 59 9.31 -0.62 -3.07
CA SER A 59 8.38 0.09 -3.96
C SER A 59 6.95 -0.44 -3.91
N LEU A 60 6.72 -1.61 -3.31
CA LEU A 60 5.37 -2.16 -3.14
C LEU A 60 4.61 -1.37 -2.07
N LYS A 61 3.55 -0.69 -2.52
CA LYS A 61 2.70 0.15 -1.68
C LYS A 61 1.24 -0.19 -1.89
N VAL A 62 0.45 -0.29 -0.83
CA VAL A 62 -1.00 -0.49 -0.89
C VAL A 62 -1.69 0.79 -0.44
N CYS A 63 -2.67 1.28 -1.19
CA CYS A 63 -3.38 2.52 -0.86
C CYS A 63 -4.40 2.29 0.28
N GLY A 64 -4.74 3.36 0.99
CA GLY A 64 -5.62 3.30 2.17
C GLY A 64 -7.05 2.84 1.90
N GLU A 65 -7.52 2.87 0.65
CA GLU A 65 -8.90 2.47 0.30
C GLU A 65 -9.18 0.99 0.50
N HIS A 66 -8.13 0.17 0.62
CA HIS A 66 -8.24 -1.26 0.85
C HIS A 66 -8.35 -1.64 2.33
N PHE A 67 -8.35 -0.68 3.25
CA PHE A 67 -8.45 -0.94 4.69
C PHE A 67 -9.78 -0.43 5.24
N ASP A 68 -10.33 -1.12 6.24
CA ASP A 68 -11.47 -0.61 6.98
C ASP A 68 -11.06 0.60 7.84
N LYS A 69 -11.97 1.57 8.00
CA LYS A 69 -11.71 2.80 8.79
C LYS A 69 -11.24 2.48 10.22
N ILE A 70 -11.76 1.40 10.81
CA ILE A 70 -11.38 0.93 12.15
C ILE A 70 -9.93 0.46 12.25
N MET A 71 -9.26 0.19 11.12
CA MET A 71 -7.87 -0.27 11.10
C MET A 71 -6.86 0.88 11.12
N PHE A 72 -7.31 2.14 11.10
CA PHE A 72 -6.46 3.31 11.19
C PHE A 72 -6.32 3.80 12.62
N LEU A 73 -5.11 4.24 12.96
CA LEU A 73 -4.76 4.82 14.26
C LEU A 73 -5.22 6.27 14.41
N ASN A 74 -5.76 6.88 13.35
CA ASN A 74 -6.20 8.27 13.33
C ASN A 74 -7.21 8.55 12.21
N ASP A 75 -7.93 9.66 12.35
CA ASP A 75 -8.94 10.12 11.39
C ASP A 75 -8.35 10.62 10.07
N LEU A 76 -7.04 10.93 10.04
CA LEU A 76 -6.31 11.25 8.82
C LEU A 76 -6.07 10.03 7.94
N HIS A 77 -6.36 8.82 8.42
CA HIS A 77 -6.14 7.56 7.73
C HIS A 77 -4.72 7.43 7.15
N ASN A 78 -3.70 7.93 7.88
CA ASN A 78 -2.30 7.93 7.43
C ASN A 78 -1.40 7.02 8.28
N ARG A 79 -1.97 6.33 9.26
CA ARG A 79 -1.30 5.34 10.12
C ARG A 79 -2.22 4.13 10.32
N LEU A 80 -1.69 2.93 10.10
CA LEU A 80 -2.42 1.68 10.31
C LEU A 80 -2.05 1.05 11.65
N HIS A 81 -3.00 0.35 12.26
CA HIS A 81 -2.71 -0.59 13.35
C HIS A 81 -1.77 -1.71 12.87
N SER A 82 -1.00 -2.29 13.79
CA SER A 82 -0.07 -3.39 13.47
C SER A 82 -0.78 -4.63 12.92
N HIS A 83 -2.04 -4.85 13.30
CA HIS A 83 -2.89 -5.95 12.85
C HIS A 83 -3.74 -5.61 11.62
N ALA A 84 -3.59 -4.42 11.03
CA ALA A 84 -4.37 -4.02 9.86
C ALA A 84 -4.08 -4.94 8.67
N ILE A 85 -5.14 -5.41 8.00
CA ILE A 85 -5.05 -6.29 6.84
C ILE A 85 -5.94 -5.70 5.74
N PRO A 86 -5.46 -5.59 4.50
CA PRO A 86 -6.30 -5.13 3.41
C PRO A 86 -7.46 -6.11 3.21
N ARG A 87 -8.63 -5.60 2.82
CA ARG A 87 -9.79 -6.41 2.44
C ARG A 87 -9.38 -7.42 1.36
N HIS A 88 -9.98 -8.60 1.40
CA HIS A 88 -9.62 -9.69 0.49
C HIS A 88 -10.09 -9.38 -0.93
N PHE A 89 -9.26 -9.72 -1.91
CA PHE A 89 -9.61 -9.72 -3.32
C PHE A 89 -10.73 -10.74 -3.56
N ILE A 90 -11.88 -10.29 -4.07
CA ILE A 90 -12.99 -11.16 -4.52
C ILE A 90 -12.87 -11.34 -6.02
#